data_AF-A0A9J6BPW1-F1
#
_entry.id   AF-A0A9J6BPW1-F1
#
_cell.length_a   1.000
_cell.length_b   1.000
_cell.length_c   1.000
_cell.angle_alpha   90.00
_cell.angle_beta   90.00
_cell.angle_gamma   90.00
#
_symmetry.space_group_name_H-M   'P 1'
#
loop_
_entity.id
_entity.type
_entity.pdbx_description
1 polymer ?
#
loop_
_entity_poly.entity_id
_entity_poly.type
_entity_poly.pdbx_seq_one_letter_code
_entity_poly.pdbx_strand_id
1 'polypeptide(L)'
;MSSFNENEEEDDNFFNNDEYVKPKILLFGLRRSGKSSIQKVVFHKMSPNETLFLESTNKIVKEDINNSSFVQFEIWDFPGQIDFFDPTFDSELIFGDCGALVFVIDAQDDYLEALSKLNQTVTKAYKVNPRIKFEVFIHKVDGVSDDFKIESQRDIHQRATDDLQDAGLDIHLSFHLTSIYDHSIFEAFSKVVQKLISQLPTLENLLNILITNSGIEKAFLFDVVSKIYIATDSAPVDMQTYELCCDMIDVVIDLSDIYGVSAEERANQEQTAFDNLSSSLIKLNNSTILYLKEVNKFLALVCILREENFTRQGVIDYNFLIFRESIGRVFELRSKKLKSNNDDLSEDYNYQQPSSVTDSV
;
A
#
# COMPACT_ATOMS: atom_id res chain seq x y z
N MET A 1 -46.98 -39.53 -14.96
CA MET A 1 -47.11 -38.16 -15.50
C MET A 1 -46.56 -37.23 -14.43
N SER A 2 -45.26 -36.97 -14.48
CA SER A 2 -44.57 -35.99 -13.62
C SER A 2 -43.28 -35.64 -14.36
N SER A 3 -43.27 -34.44 -14.90
CA SER A 3 -42.26 -33.86 -15.78
C SER A 3 -41.44 -32.82 -15.02
N PHE A 4 -40.11 -32.99 -15.05
CA PHE A 4 -39.07 -31.99 -15.38
C PHE A 4 -39.19 -30.53 -14.90
N ASN A 5 -38.25 -30.13 -14.03
CA ASN A 5 -37.18 -29.11 -14.20
C ASN A 5 -36.78 -28.51 -12.83
N GLU A 6 -35.55 -28.74 -12.37
CA GLU A 6 -34.33 -27.92 -12.54
C GLU A 6 -34.34 -26.66 -11.67
N ASN A 7 -33.45 -26.67 -10.66
CA ASN A 7 -32.58 -25.57 -10.20
C ASN A 7 -31.80 -26.08 -8.98
N GLU A 8 -30.66 -26.74 -9.25
CA GLU A 8 -29.56 -26.84 -8.29
C GLU A 8 -28.89 -25.46 -8.28
N GLU A 9 -28.95 -24.78 -7.14
CA GLU A 9 -28.14 -23.60 -6.87
C GLU A 9 -26.70 -24.07 -6.64
N GLU A 10 -25.81 -23.72 -7.56
CA GLU A 10 -24.37 -23.92 -7.44
C GLU A 10 -23.85 -23.03 -6.31
N ASP A 11 -23.51 -23.66 -5.18
CA ASP A 11 -22.66 -23.09 -4.13
C ASP A 11 -21.25 -22.82 -4.71
N ASP A 12 -21.02 -21.60 -5.19
CA ASP A 12 -19.71 -21.05 -5.59
C ASP A 12 -18.78 -20.83 -4.35
N ASN A 13 -18.50 -21.91 -3.62
CA ASN A 13 -17.52 -21.96 -2.51
C ASN A 13 -16.27 -22.77 -2.90
N PHE A 14 -15.68 -22.44 -4.05
CA PHE A 14 -14.34 -22.92 -4.43
C PHE A 14 -13.46 -21.77 -4.92
N PHE A 15 -13.07 -20.88 -4.00
CA PHE A 15 -11.81 -20.17 -4.17
C PHE A 15 -10.71 -20.97 -3.48
N ASN A 16 -10.03 -21.79 -4.28
CA ASN A 16 -8.75 -22.38 -3.92
C ASN A 16 -7.80 -21.26 -3.46
N ASN A 17 -7.22 -21.45 -2.28
CA ASN A 17 -6.05 -20.73 -1.79
C ASN A 17 -4.84 -21.08 -2.66
N ASP A 18 -4.79 -20.56 -3.88
CA ASP A 18 -3.56 -20.52 -4.65
C ASP A 18 -2.63 -19.51 -3.97
N GLU A 19 -1.47 -19.97 -3.53
CA GLU A 19 -0.45 -19.20 -2.81
C GLU A 19 0.23 -18.22 -3.77
N TYR A 20 -0.50 -17.15 -4.14
CA TYR A 20 0.05 -16.01 -4.86
C TYR A 20 1.18 -15.42 -4.01
N VAL A 21 2.38 -15.26 -4.56
CA VAL A 21 3.48 -14.55 -3.87
C VAL A 21 3.11 -13.07 -3.79
N LYS A 22 2.39 -12.71 -2.73
CA LYS A 22 2.05 -11.34 -2.39
C LYS A 22 3.36 -10.59 -2.12
N PRO A 23 3.55 -9.36 -2.64
CA PRO A 23 4.70 -8.55 -2.26
C PRO A 23 4.74 -8.40 -0.73
N LYS A 24 5.87 -8.76 -0.12
CA LYS A 24 6.07 -8.65 1.32
C LYS A 24 6.72 -7.31 1.64
N ILE A 25 6.14 -6.58 2.60
CA ILE A 25 6.71 -5.36 3.19
C ILE A 25 7.20 -5.70 4.59
N LEU A 26 8.50 -5.54 4.80
CA LEU A 26 9.12 -5.87 6.09
C LEU A 26 9.35 -4.57 6.88
N LEU A 27 8.82 -4.50 8.10
CA LEU A 27 9.02 -3.36 9.01
C LEU A 27 10.13 -3.69 10.03
N PHE A 28 11.31 -3.12 9.84
CA PHE A 28 12.45 -3.24 10.74
C PHE A 28 12.72 -1.95 11.53
N GLY A 29 13.49 -2.05 12.61
CA GLY A 29 13.95 -0.90 13.38
C GLY A 29 14.20 -1.25 14.85
N LEU A 30 14.71 -0.30 15.63
CA LEU A 30 15.01 -0.48 17.05
C LEU A 30 13.79 -0.73 17.94
N ARG A 31 13.98 -1.34 19.11
CA ARG A 31 12.91 -1.46 20.11
C ARG A 31 12.34 -0.08 20.43
N ARG A 32 11.01 0.05 20.50
CA ARG A 32 10.27 1.31 20.76
C ARG A 32 10.36 2.37 19.65
N SER A 33 10.88 2.04 18.46
CA SER A 33 10.90 2.98 17.32
C SER A 33 9.52 3.31 16.72
N GLY A 34 8.47 2.55 17.08
CA GLY A 34 7.09 2.84 16.66
C GLY A 34 6.51 1.96 15.54
N LYS A 35 7.20 0.90 15.09
CA LYS A 35 6.74 -0.02 14.02
C LYS A 35 5.31 -0.54 14.22
N SER A 36 5.01 -1.10 15.38
CA SER A 36 3.69 -1.68 15.67
C SER A 36 2.60 -0.62 15.76
N SER A 37 2.95 0.58 16.22
CA SER A 37 2.04 1.74 16.18
C SER A 37 1.72 2.12 14.74
N ILE A 38 2.74 2.25 13.89
CA ILE A 38 2.59 2.53 12.46
C ILE A 38 1.65 1.53 11.79
N GLN A 39 1.88 0.24 11.98
CA GLN A 39 1.05 -0.83 11.40
C GLN A 39 -0.42 -0.69 11.83
N LYS A 40 -0.69 -0.48 13.11
CA LYS A 40 -2.07 -0.38 13.62
C LYS A 40 -2.78 0.91 13.21
N VAL A 41 -2.08 2.05 13.16
CA VAL A 41 -2.69 3.31 12.70
C VAL A 41 -3.06 3.22 11.22
N VAL A 42 -2.18 2.69 10.38
CA VAL A 42 -2.40 2.67 8.92
C VAL A 42 -3.42 1.62 8.51
N PHE A 43 -3.35 0.40 9.06
CA PHE A 43 -4.17 -0.73 8.57
C PHE A 43 -5.38 -1.06 9.42
N HIS A 44 -5.34 -0.77 10.71
CA HIS A 44 -6.46 -1.04 11.63
C HIS A 44 -7.27 0.22 11.97
N LYS A 45 -6.92 1.39 11.43
CA LYS A 45 -7.51 2.69 11.77
C LYS A 45 -7.52 2.97 13.28
N MET A 46 -6.54 2.43 14.02
CA MET A 46 -6.41 2.68 15.45
C MET A 46 -6.05 4.15 15.70
N SER A 47 -6.65 4.77 16.71
CA SER A 47 -6.33 6.15 17.06
C SER A 47 -4.86 6.26 17.53
N PRO A 48 -4.10 7.29 17.10
CA PRO A 48 -2.73 7.48 17.55
C PRO A 48 -2.58 7.51 19.08
N ASN A 49 -3.58 8.01 19.81
CA ASN A 49 -3.58 8.06 21.27
C ASN A 49 -3.72 6.68 21.92
N GLU A 50 -4.40 5.74 21.26
CA GLU A 50 -4.54 4.36 21.74
C GLU A 50 -3.24 3.57 21.58
N THR A 51 -2.37 3.99 20.65
CA THR A 51 -1.09 3.31 20.41
C THR A 51 -0.11 3.39 21.58
N LEU A 52 -0.31 4.35 22.51
CA LEU A 52 0.48 4.48 23.73
C LEU A 52 0.35 3.26 24.65
N PHE A 53 -0.77 2.52 24.54
CA PHE A 53 -1.06 1.33 25.35
C PHE A 53 -0.62 0.02 24.70
N LEU A 54 0.09 0.08 23.57
CA LEU A 54 0.58 -1.11 22.90
C LEU A 54 1.70 -1.78 23.70
N GLU A 55 1.55 -3.08 23.89
CA GLU A 55 2.59 -3.92 24.49
C GLU A 55 3.78 -4.11 23.54
N SER A 56 4.95 -4.43 24.08
CA SER A 56 6.13 -4.73 23.27
C SER A 56 5.93 -6.00 22.45
N THR A 57 6.14 -5.91 21.13
CA THR A 57 6.13 -7.06 20.22
C THR A 57 7.27 -8.02 20.55
N ASN A 58 6.93 -9.24 20.95
CA ASN A 58 7.88 -10.30 21.31
C ASN A 58 8.05 -11.38 20.22
N LYS A 59 7.15 -11.39 19.22
CA LYS A 59 7.14 -12.35 18.11
C LYS A 59 6.86 -11.62 16.81
N ILE A 60 7.30 -12.19 15.68
CA ILE A 60 6.99 -11.65 14.36
C ILE A 60 5.47 -11.68 14.17
N VAL A 61 4.87 -10.53 13.94
CA VAL A 61 3.44 -10.41 13.61
C VAL A 61 3.35 -10.30 12.10
N LYS A 62 2.73 -11.30 11.48
CA LYS A 62 2.42 -11.30 10.05
C LYS A 62 0.99 -10.86 9.87
N GLU A 63 0.77 -9.88 9.02
CA GLU A 63 -0.55 -9.38 8.69
C GLU A 63 -0.76 -9.41 7.18
N ASP A 64 -1.83 -10.06 6.78
CA ASP A 64 -2.28 -10.14 5.40
C ASP A 64 -3.24 -8.99 5.11
N ILE A 65 -2.78 -7.99 4.37
CA ILE A 65 -3.66 -6.94 3.86
C ILE A 65 -4.24 -7.42 2.54
N ASN A 66 -5.43 -8.03 2.62
CA ASN A 66 -6.22 -8.48 1.47
C ASN A 66 -7.45 -7.59 1.23
N ASN A 67 -7.44 -6.36 1.73
CA ASN A 67 -8.61 -5.49 1.72
C ASN A 67 -9.01 -5.00 0.33
N SER A 68 -8.12 -5.08 -0.68
CA SER A 68 -8.48 -4.79 -2.07
C SER A 68 -7.85 -5.78 -3.04
N SER A 69 -8.51 -6.00 -4.18
CA SER A 69 -7.98 -6.80 -5.30
C SER A 69 -6.71 -6.18 -5.93
N PHE A 70 -6.39 -4.93 -5.57
CA PHE A 70 -5.29 -4.19 -6.18
C PHE A 70 -4.02 -4.20 -5.32
N VAL A 71 -4.19 -4.11 -3.99
CA VAL A 71 -3.11 -4.04 -3.02
C VAL A 71 -3.22 -5.24 -2.10
N GLN A 72 -2.64 -6.35 -2.55
CA GLN A 72 -2.43 -7.53 -1.72
C GLN A 72 -0.97 -7.55 -1.32
N PHE A 73 -0.68 -7.28 -0.06
CA PHE A 73 0.67 -7.42 0.49
C PHE A 73 0.60 -8.00 1.89
N GLU A 74 1.70 -8.62 2.29
CA GLU A 74 1.89 -9.03 3.67
C GLU A 74 2.80 -8.02 4.36
N ILE A 75 2.38 -7.54 5.52
CA ILE A 75 3.22 -6.74 6.40
C ILE A 75 3.74 -7.61 7.52
N TRP A 76 5.05 -7.60 7.69
CA TRP A 76 5.71 -8.35 8.76
C TRP A 76 6.33 -7.34 9.74
N ASP A 77 5.79 -7.28 10.95
CA ASP A 77 6.35 -6.50 12.06
C ASP A 77 7.35 -7.35 12.84
N PHE A 78 8.58 -6.85 12.89
CA PHE A 78 9.72 -7.54 13.45
C PHE A 78 10.06 -7.01 14.85
N PRO A 79 10.25 -7.90 15.85
CA PRO A 79 10.64 -7.48 17.20
C PRO A 79 11.96 -6.69 17.19
N GLY A 80 12.04 -5.60 17.97
CA GLY A 80 13.21 -4.70 17.97
C GLY A 80 14.50 -5.28 18.56
N GLN A 81 14.47 -6.53 19.02
CA GLN A 81 15.60 -7.30 19.57
C GLN A 81 16.03 -8.45 18.65
N ILE A 82 15.70 -8.40 17.35
CA ILE A 82 16.14 -9.47 16.45
C ILE A 82 17.65 -9.50 16.40
N ASP A 83 18.18 -10.60 16.91
CA ASP A 83 19.54 -10.99 16.66
C ASP A 83 19.57 -11.61 15.27
N PHE A 84 20.06 -10.86 14.29
CA PHE A 84 20.22 -11.35 12.90
C PHE A 84 21.23 -12.50 12.77
N PHE A 85 21.74 -13.01 13.90
CA PHE A 85 22.64 -14.15 14.03
C PHE A 85 21.94 -15.40 14.56
N ASP A 86 20.64 -15.34 14.87
CA ASP A 86 19.91 -16.53 15.30
C ASP A 86 19.68 -17.48 14.09
N PRO A 87 20.25 -18.69 14.08
CA PRO A 87 20.11 -19.66 12.99
C PRO A 87 18.67 -20.19 12.81
N THR A 88 17.75 -19.82 13.70
CA THR A 88 16.31 -20.09 13.56
C THR A 88 15.59 -19.10 12.64
N PHE A 89 16.26 -18.01 12.26
CA PHE A 89 15.72 -16.99 11.38
C PHE A 89 16.19 -17.25 9.94
N ASP A 90 15.31 -17.82 9.11
CA ASP A 90 15.59 -18.08 7.70
C ASP A 90 15.61 -16.77 6.89
N SER A 91 16.68 -15.99 7.08
CA SER A 91 16.90 -14.72 6.39
C SER A 91 16.82 -14.85 4.86
N GLU A 92 17.24 -15.99 4.30
CA GLU A 92 17.16 -16.25 2.86
C GLU A 92 15.71 -16.39 2.36
N LEU A 93 14.85 -17.08 3.11
CA LEU A 93 13.43 -17.22 2.75
C LEU A 93 12.66 -15.90 2.95
N ILE A 94 13.01 -15.16 4.01
CA ILE A 94 12.32 -13.90 4.37
C ILE A 94 12.69 -12.78 3.40
N PHE A 95 13.97 -12.64 3.05
CA PHE A 95 14.43 -11.60 2.13
C PHE A 95 14.28 -12.00 0.66
N GLY A 96 14.20 -13.30 0.34
CA GLY A 96 13.99 -13.79 -1.03
C GLY A 96 12.71 -13.24 -1.66
N ASP A 97 11.59 -13.31 -0.94
CA ASP A 97 10.27 -12.87 -1.42
C ASP A 97 9.93 -11.42 -1.05
N CYS A 98 10.88 -10.67 -0.50
CA CYS A 98 10.65 -9.30 -0.06
C CYS A 98 10.59 -8.34 -1.24
N GLY A 99 9.55 -7.51 -1.30
CA GLY A 99 9.43 -6.44 -2.29
C GLY A 99 10.04 -5.12 -1.80
N ALA A 100 9.77 -4.77 -0.54
CA ALA A 100 10.29 -3.55 0.08
C ALA A 100 10.61 -3.78 1.56
N LEU A 101 11.73 -3.19 1.99
CA LEU A 101 12.16 -3.15 3.38
C LEU A 101 12.05 -1.72 3.88
N VAL A 102 11.21 -1.54 4.91
CA VAL A 102 11.00 -0.26 5.58
C VAL A 102 11.73 -0.31 6.93
N PHE A 103 12.71 0.56 7.12
CA PHE A 103 13.45 0.67 8.37
C PHE A 103 13.04 1.94 9.13
N VAL A 104 12.53 1.76 10.34
CA VAL A 104 11.99 2.85 11.18
C VAL A 104 13.06 3.30 12.19
N ILE A 105 13.51 4.54 12.03
CA ILE A 105 14.43 5.26 12.92
C ILE A 105 13.63 6.24 13.77
N ASP A 106 13.85 6.25 15.08
CA ASP A 106 13.27 7.26 15.96
C ASP A 106 14.10 8.55 15.88
N ALA A 107 13.49 9.67 15.51
CA ALA A 107 14.16 10.97 15.40
C ALA A 107 14.40 11.65 16.75
N GLN A 108 13.70 11.22 17.82
CA GLN A 108 13.80 11.82 19.14
C GLN A 108 14.86 11.12 20.03
N ASP A 109 15.30 9.93 19.65
CA ASP A 109 16.30 9.13 20.35
C ASP A 109 17.64 9.14 19.61
N ASP A 110 18.68 8.57 20.22
CA ASP A 110 19.99 8.42 19.57
C ASP A 110 19.93 7.44 18.39
N TYR A 111 19.99 7.98 17.18
CA TYR A 111 19.91 7.21 15.94
C TYR A 111 21.24 6.53 15.54
N LEU A 112 22.34 6.72 16.28
CA LEU A 112 23.64 6.07 15.97
C LEU A 112 23.55 4.54 15.98
N GLU A 113 22.91 3.97 17.00
CA GLU A 113 22.69 2.52 17.07
C GLU A 113 21.76 2.05 15.93
N ALA A 114 20.76 2.87 15.60
CA ALA A 114 19.81 2.58 14.54
C ALA A 114 20.50 2.51 13.17
N LEU A 115 21.40 3.44 12.88
CA LEU A 115 22.20 3.49 11.64
C LEU A 115 23.11 2.26 11.50
N SER A 116 23.81 1.86 12.57
CA SER A 116 24.65 0.66 12.55
C SER A 116 23.82 -0.60 12.22
N LYS A 117 22.64 -0.74 12.83
CA LYS A 117 21.71 -1.85 12.53
C LYS A 117 21.09 -1.75 11.14
N LEU A 118 20.79 -0.54 10.66
CA LEU A 118 20.32 -0.31 9.30
C LEU A 118 21.33 -0.87 8.29
N ASN A 119 22.60 -0.50 8.41
CA ASN A 119 23.65 -0.96 7.50
C ASN A 119 23.82 -2.48 7.51
N GLN A 120 23.78 -3.10 8.70
CA GLN A 120 23.82 -4.56 8.82
C GLN A 120 22.62 -5.23 8.14
N THR A 121 21.42 -4.68 8.31
CA THR A 121 20.18 -5.20 7.73
C THR A 121 20.18 -5.06 6.21
N VAL A 122 20.52 -3.87 5.70
CA VAL A 122 20.58 -3.56 4.27
C VAL A 122 21.63 -4.42 3.58
N THR A 123 22.83 -4.57 4.17
CA THR A 123 23.90 -5.41 3.60
C THR A 123 23.48 -6.88 3.52
N LYS A 124 22.81 -7.41 4.55
CA LYS A 124 22.32 -8.80 4.54
C LYS A 124 21.18 -8.98 3.52
N ALA A 125 20.20 -8.09 3.51
CA ALA A 125 19.07 -8.15 2.61
C ALA A 125 19.51 -8.03 1.13
N TYR A 126 20.42 -7.11 0.82
CA TYR A 126 20.93 -6.91 -0.53
C TYR A 126 21.74 -8.11 -1.05
N LYS A 127 22.45 -8.83 -0.17
CA LYS A 127 23.15 -10.07 -0.53
C LYS A 127 22.20 -11.19 -0.95
N VAL A 128 21.03 -11.27 -0.31
CA VAL A 128 20.01 -12.28 -0.63
C VAL A 128 19.26 -11.88 -1.90
N ASN A 129 18.75 -10.64 -1.93
CA ASN A 129 17.94 -10.17 -3.03
C ASN A 129 18.27 -8.69 -3.38
N PRO A 130 18.95 -8.45 -4.51
CA PRO A 130 19.31 -7.09 -4.93
C PRO A 130 18.12 -6.28 -5.49
N ARG A 131 16.93 -6.90 -5.66
CA ARG A 131 15.74 -6.22 -6.18
C ARG A 131 14.91 -5.53 -5.08
N ILE A 132 15.22 -5.75 -3.81
CA ILE A 132 14.51 -5.14 -2.67
C ILE A 132 14.62 -3.62 -2.75
N LYS A 133 13.50 -2.93 -2.53
CA LYS A 133 13.48 -1.47 -2.33
C LYS A 133 13.72 -1.14 -0.87
N PHE A 134 14.69 -0.26 -0.60
CA PHE A 134 15.04 0.15 0.75
C PHE A 134 14.49 1.54 1.05
N GLU A 135 13.64 1.60 2.07
CA GLU A 135 12.94 2.80 2.51
C GLU A 135 13.24 3.03 3.99
N VAL A 136 13.61 4.25 4.35
CA VAL A 136 13.97 4.63 5.73
C VAL A 136 12.97 5.66 6.22
N PHE A 137 12.26 5.32 7.28
CA PHE A 137 11.31 6.22 7.93
C PHE A 137 11.98 6.86 9.14
N ILE A 138 12.20 8.17 9.03
CA ILE A 138 12.59 9.02 10.16
C ILE A 138 11.29 9.36 10.89
N HIS A 139 11.06 8.69 11.99
CA HIS A 139 9.78 8.62 12.69
C HIS A 139 9.76 9.49 13.96
N LYS A 140 8.55 9.81 14.45
CA LYS A 140 8.29 10.69 15.60
C LYS A 140 8.79 12.13 15.40
N VAL A 141 8.55 12.67 14.21
CA VAL A 141 8.90 14.06 13.87
C VAL A 141 7.88 15.09 14.40
N ASP A 142 6.89 14.67 15.19
CA ASP A 142 5.79 15.49 15.73
C ASP A 142 6.25 16.57 16.74
N GLY A 143 7.29 16.28 17.52
CA GLY A 143 7.77 17.17 18.59
C GLY A 143 8.99 18.05 18.23
N VAL A 144 9.47 17.97 16.98
CA VAL A 144 10.72 18.63 16.56
C VAL A 144 10.47 19.81 15.64
N SER A 145 11.32 20.83 15.73
CA SER A 145 11.27 22.00 14.84
C SER A 145 11.59 21.62 13.40
N ASP A 146 11.06 22.36 12.43
CA ASP A 146 11.30 22.07 11.01
C ASP A 146 12.78 22.18 10.62
N ASP A 147 13.52 23.11 11.22
CA ASP A 147 14.97 23.21 11.06
C ASP A 147 15.68 21.93 11.51
N PHE A 148 15.28 21.36 12.66
CA PHE A 148 15.84 20.13 13.18
C PHE A 148 15.46 18.91 12.32
N LYS A 149 14.25 18.88 11.74
CA LYS A 149 13.85 17.82 10.81
C LYS A 149 14.76 17.80 9.58
N ILE A 150 15.01 18.97 8.97
CA ILE A 150 15.84 19.10 7.78
C ILE A 150 17.30 18.72 8.11
N GLU A 151 17.82 19.19 9.24
CA GLU A 151 19.18 18.85 9.67
C GLU A 151 19.34 17.36 9.96
N SER A 152 18.41 16.78 10.73
CA SER A 152 18.43 15.34 11.06
C SER A 152 18.29 14.48 9.82
N GLN A 153 17.41 14.85 8.88
CA GLN A 153 17.27 14.15 7.61
C GLN A 153 18.56 14.19 6.81
N ARG A 154 19.20 15.36 6.71
CA ARG A 154 20.47 15.51 5.99
C ARG A 154 21.58 14.70 6.64
N ASP A 155 21.68 14.73 7.97
CA ASP A 155 22.71 14.00 8.72
C ASP A 155 22.53 12.48 8.60
N ILE A 156 21.31 11.98 8.83
CA ILE A 156 20.97 10.55 8.66
C ILE A 156 21.22 10.10 7.21
N HIS A 157 20.82 10.90 6.23
CA HIS A 157 21.04 10.60 4.82
C HIS A 157 22.54 10.51 4.49
N GLN A 158 23.32 11.50 4.91
CA GLN A 158 24.75 11.52 4.64
C GLN A 158 25.45 10.32 5.29
N ARG A 159 25.24 10.10 6.60
CA ARG A 159 25.88 8.99 7.32
C ARG A 159 25.50 7.61 6.77
N ALA A 160 24.20 7.38 6.51
CA ALA A 160 23.76 6.11 5.94
C ALA A 160 24.34 5.87 4.55
N THR A 161 24.50 6.92 3.74
CA THR A 161 25.14 6.81 2.42
C THR A 161 26.63 6.55 2.53
N ASP A 162 27.33 7.26 3.41
CA ASP A 162 28.77 7.11 3.63
C ASP A 162 29.10 5.70 4.15
N ASP A 163 28.34 5.20 5.13
CA ASP A 163 28.53 3.84 5.67
C ASP A 163 28.27 2.74 4.61
N LEU A 164 27.31 2.95 3.70
CA LEU A 164 27.05 2.02 2.60
C LEU A 164 28.14 2.06 1.54
N GLN A 165 28.68 3.25 1.25
CA GLN A 165 29.83 3.42 0.36
C GLN A 165 31.09 2.76 0.93
N ASP A 166 31.32 2.87 2.24
CA ASP A 166 32.42 2.19 2.94
C ASP A 166 32.28 0.66 2.87
N ALA A 167 31.04 0.14 2.87
CA ALA A 167 30.76 -1.27 2.63
C ALA A 167 30.88 -1.69 1.15
N GLY A 168 31.10 -0.75 0.23
CA GLY A 168 31.24 -0.98 -1.21
C GLY A 168 29.92 -1.28 -1.93
N LEU A 169 28.78 -0.86 -1.37
CA LEU A 169 27.45 -1.10 -1.91
C LEU A 169 26.81 0.22 -2.36
N ASP A 170 26.57 0.36 -3.67
CA ASP A 170 25.86 1.51 -4.24
C ASP A 170 24.34 1.26 -4.22
N ILE A 171 23.74 1.42 -3.04
CA ILE A 171 22.30 1.19 -2.80
C ILE A 171 21.58 2.52 -2.63
N HIS A 172 20.51 2.72 -3.39
CA HIS A 172 19.67 3.90 -3.25
C HIS A 172 18.68 3.75 -2.08
N LEU A 173 18.95 4.44 -0.97
CA LEU A 173 18.03 4.57 0.16
C LEU A 173 17.07 5.75 -0.08
N SER A 174 15.76 5.52 0.08
CA SER A 174 14.77 6.60 0.10
C SER A 174 14.42 6.97 1.54
N PHE A 175 14.41 8.26 1.86
CA PHE A 175 14.15 8.74 3.22
C PHE A 175 12.81 9.47 3.28
N HIS A 176 12.01 9.14 4.29
CA HIS A 176 10.70 9.75 4.54
C HIS A 176 10.59 10.22 5.98
N LEU A 177 10.19 11.47 6.17
CA LEU A 177 9.81 12.01 7.48
C LEU A 177 8.39 11.55 7.77
N THR A 178 8.17 10.91 8.91
CA THR A 178 6.87 10.31 9.23
C THR A 178 6.46 10.57 10.67
N SER A 179 5.17 10.80 10.88
CA SER A 179 4.54 10.83 12.19
C SER A 179 3.21 10.07 12.14
N ILE A 180 2.83 9.43 13.25
CA ILE A 180 1.50 8.81 13.38
C ILE A 180 0.39 9.82 13.69
N TYR A 181 0.75 11.03 14.12
CA TYR A 181 -0.20 12.11 14.43
C TYR A 181 -0.56 12.95 13.21
N ASP A 182 0.15 12.76 12.11
CA ASP A 182 0.01 13.52 10.87
C ASP A 182 -0.16 12.53 9.71
N HIS A 183 -0.64 13.00 8.57
CA HIS A 183 -0.92 12.18 7.40
C HIS A 183 0.36 11.71 6.66
N SER A 184 1.53 12.19 7.10
CA SER A 184 2.83 11.92 6.44
C SER A 184 3.18 10.44 6.43
N ILE A 185 2.73 9.67 7.42
CA ILE A 185 2.91 8.21 7.41
C ILE A 185 2.16 7.56 6.24
N PHE A 186 0.94 8.00 5.95
CA PHE A 186 0.16 7.47 4.84
C PHE A 186 0.78 7.87 3.50
N GLU A 187 1.31 9.09 3.39
CA GLU A 187 2.02 9.53 2.19
C GLU A 187 3.29 8.69 1.95
N ALA A 188 4.08 8.45 2.99
CA ALA A 188 5.28 7.62 2.92
C ALA A 188 4.93 6.19 2.49
N PHE A 189 3.92 5.56 3.11
CA PHE A 189 3.45 4.24 2.68
C PHE A 189 2.93 4.23 1.25
N SER A 190 2.25 5.28 0.81
CA SER A 190 1.78 5.40 -0.57
C SER A 190 2.94 5.37 -1.58
N LYS A 191 4.05 6.05 -1.27
CA LYS A 191 5.27 5.99 -2.10
C LYS A 191 5.91 4.59 -2.07
N VAL A 192 5.92 3.92 -0.92
CA VAL A 192 6.43 2.53 -0.83
C VAL A 192 5.57 1.59 -1.67
N VAL A 193 4.25 1.67 -1.53
CA VAL A 193 3.30 0.81 -2.26
C VAL A 193 3.36 1.08 -3.76
N GLN A 194 3.50 2.34 -4.18
CA GLN A 194 3.72 2.71 -5.58
C GLN A 194 4.92 2.02 -6.20
N LYS A 195 6.06 2.01 -5.49
CA LYS A 195 7.29 1.35 -5.95
C LYS A 195 7.13 -0.17 -6.09
N LEU A 196 6.18 -0.78 -5.40
CA LEU A 196 5.87 -2.21 -5.49
C LEU A 196 4.96 -2.54 -6.69
N ILE A 197 4.22 -1.57 -7.22
CA ILE A 197 3.28 -1.79 -8.33
C ILE A 197 4.02 -1.68 -9.67
N SER A 198 4.23 -2.82 -10.33
CA SER A 198 4.92 -2.88 -11.64
C SER A 198 4.21 -2.14 -12.78
N GLN A 199 2.89 -1.92 -12.67
CA GLN A 199 2.07 -1.25 -13.69
C GLN A 199 1.84 0.24 -13.40
N LEU A 200 2.54 0.81 -12.41
CA LEU A 200 2.41 2.21 -12.02
C LEU A 200 2.52 3.19 -13.20
N PRO A 201 3.49 3.07 -14.14
CA PRO A 201 3.60 4.02 -15.25
C PRO A 201 2.36 4.06 -16.14
N THR A 202 1.65 2.94 -16.29
CA THR A 202 0.40 2.90 -17.05
C THR A 202 -0.70 3.66 -16.32
N LEU A 203 -0.81 3.50 -15.00
CA LEU A 203 -1.81 4.23 -14.19
C LEU A 203 -1.53 5.73 -14.16
N GLU A 204 -0.27 6.12 -13.98
CA GLU A 204 0.15 7.53 -14.05
C GLU A 204 -0.19 8.14 -15.41
N ASN A 205 0.08 7.42 -16.51
CA ASN A 205 -0.27 7.89 -17.86
C ASN A 205 -1.79 8.02 -18.06
N LEU A 206 -2.58 7.09 -17.55
CA LEU A 206 -4.05 7.19 -17.60
C LEU A 206 -4.56 8.40 -16.81
N LEU A 207 -4.00 8.66 -15.63
CA LEU A 207 -4.32 9.85 -14.83
C LEU A 207 -3.91 11.14 -15.55
N ASN A 208 -2.72 11.19 -16.14
CA ASN A 208 -2.24 12.35 -16.90
C ASN A 208 -3.16 12.67 -18.10
N ILE A 209 -3.64 11.63 -18.82
CA ILE A 209 -4.61 11.78 -19.91
C ILE A 209 -5.94 12.35 -19.39
N LEU A 210 -6.44 11.82 -18.27
CA LEU A 210 -7.69 12.28 -17.65
C LEU A 210 -7.60 13.75 -17.25
N ILE A 211 -6.51 14.14 -16.60
CA ILE A 211 -6.27 15.50 -16.09
C ILE A 211 -6.18 16.49 -17.25
N THR A 212 -5.36 16.18 -18.25
CA THR A 212 -5.12 17.05 -19.41
C THR A 212 -6.41 17.32 -20.19
N ASN A 213 -7.24 16.29 -20.40
CA ASN A 213 -8.48 16.42 -21.17
C ASN A 213 -9.65 17.03 -20.38
N SER A 214 -9.60 16.97 -19.05
CA SER A 214 -10.71 17.39 -18.18
C SER A 214 -10.46 18.73 -17.47
N GLY A 215 -9.27 19.30 -17.57
CA GLY A 215 -8.90 20.54 -16.87
C GLY A 215 -8.88 20.37 -15.35
N ILE A 216 -8.54 19.18 -14.89
CA ILE A 216 -8.33 18.88 -13.46
C ILE A 216 -6.92 19.41 -13.10
N GLU A 217 -6.72 19.92 -11.89
CA GLU A 217 -5.40 20.38 -11.43
C GLU A 217 -4.58 19.22 -10.86
N LYS A 218 -5.23 18.35 -10.07
CA LYS A 218 -4.59 17.22 -9.40
C LYS A 218 -5.55 16.04 -9.29
N ALA A 219 -5.06 14.81 -9.41
CA ALA A 219 -5.87 13.62 -9.18
C ALA A 219 -5.10 12.54 -8.40
N PHE A 220 -5.82 11.88 -7.50
CA PHE A 220 -5.31 10.80 -6.67
C PHE A 220 -6.23 9.59 -6.77
N LEU A 221 -5.64 8.42 -6.97
CA LEU A 221 -6.35 7.16 -6.90
C LEU A 221 -6.09 6.54 -5.52
N PHE A 222 -7.07 6.61 -4.65
CA PHE A 222 -7.02 6.15 -3.26
C PHE A 222 -7.59 4.74 -3.09
N ASP A 223 -7.01 3.98 -2.17
CA ASP A 223 -7.68 2.89 -1.50
C ASP A 223 -8.48 3.44 -0.30
N VAL A 224 -9.80 3.22 -0.31
CA VAL A 224 -10.74 3.82 0.65
C VAL A 224 -10.48 3.36 2.08
N VAL A 225 -10.06 2.10 2.26
CA VAL A 225 -9.87 1.53 3.61
C VAL A 225 -8.55 2.02 4.22
N SER A 226 -7.44 1.90 3.50
CA SER A 226 -6.12 2.25 4.03
C SER A 226 -5.76 3.74 3.88
N LYS A 227 -6.54 4.51 3.10
CA LYS A 227 -6.26 5.88 2.69
C LYS A 227 -4.93 6.05 1.94
N ILE A 228 -4.35 4.95 1.47
CA ILE A 228 -3.11 4.96 0.68
C ILE A 228 -3.46 5.31 -0.76
N TYR A 229 -2.73 6.26 -1.37
CA TYR A 229 -2.89 6.54 -2.79
C TYR A 229 -1.98 5.62 -3.63
N ILE A 230 -2.61 4.84 -4.49
CA ILE A 230 -1.98 3.87 -5.38
C ILE A 230 -1.26 4.54 -6.54
N ALA A 231 -1.84 5.62 -7.06
CA ALA A 231 -1.30 6.35 -8.18
C ALA A 231 -1.72 7.82 -8.08
N THR A 232 -0.84 8.69 -8.55
CA THR A 232 -1.11 10.11 -8.71
C THR A 232 -0.58 10.54 -10.07
N ASP A 233 -0.87 11.75 -10.47
CA ASP A 233 -0.32 12.36 -11.66
C ASP A 233 1.13 12.79 -11.49
N SER A 234 1.75 13.17 -12.60
CA SER A 234 3.16 13.56 -12.66
C SER A 234 3.52 14.85 -11.91
N ALA A 235 2.53 15.67 -11.49
CA ALA A 235 2.82 16.87 -10.71
C ALA A 235 3.30 16.49 -9.30
N PRO A 236 4.16 17.29 -8.64
CA PRO A 236 4.54 17.03 -7.26
C PRO A 236 3.31 16.99 -6.35
N VAL A 237 3.32 16.08 -5.38
CA VAL A 237 2.27 15.97 -4.37
C VAL A 237 2.54 17.01 -3.29
N ASP A 238 1.55 17.86 -3.05
CA ASP A 238 1.54 18.75 -1.89
C ASP A 238 0.86 18.04 -0.72
N MET A 239 1.49 18.15 0.45
CA MET A 239 1.07 17.45 1.67
C MET A 239 -0.30 17.94 2.16
N GLN A 240 -0.56 19.24 2.08
CA GLN A 240 -1.83 19.83 2.51
C GLN A 240 -2.98 19.36 1.62
N THR A 241 -2.70 19.27 0.32
CA THR A 241 -3.63 18.78 -0.68
C THR A 241 -4.00 17.32 -0.43
N TYR A 242 -3.01 16.50 -0.06
CA TYR A 242 -3.21 15.10 0.30
C TYR A 242 -4.05 14.93 1.57
N GLU A 243 -3.73 15.67 2.63
CA GLU A 243 -4.48 15.69 3.90
C GLU A 243 -5.96 16.02 3.67
N LEU A 244 -6.24 17.07 2.89
CA LEU A 244 -7.59 17.46 2.52
C LEU A 244 -8.36 16.36 1.77
N CYS A 245 -7.68 15.58 0.92
CA CYS A 245 -8.30 14.45 0.23
C CYS A 245 -8.59 13.28 1.18
N CYS A 246 -7.71 13.00 2.15
CA CYS A 246 -7.96 11.99 3.17
C CYS A 246 -9.18 12.34 4.03
N ASP A 247 -9.25 13.60 4.50
CA ASP A 247 -10.39 14.09 5.29
C ASP A 247 -11.69 14.06 4.49
N MET A 248 -11.63 14.36 3.18
CA MET A 248 -12.78 14.22 2.30
C MET A 248 -13.30 12.77 2.25
N ILE A 249 -12.40 11.78 2.16
CA ILE A 249 -12.79 10.36 2.15
C ILE A 249 -13.46 10.00 3.48
N ASP A 250 -12.91 10.43 4.61
CA ASP A 250 -13.51 10.18 5.92
C ASP A 250 -14.92 10.77 6.02
N VAL A 251 -15.11 12.03 5.63
CA VAL A 251 -16.43 12.67 5.65
C VAL A 251 -17.42 11.91 4.75
N VAL A 252 -16.99 11.46 3.57
CA VAL A 252 -17.86 10.72 2.65
C VAL A 252 -18.24 9.36 3.24
N ILE A 253 -17.28 8.62 3.78
CA ILE A 253 -17.53 7.30 4.36
C ILE A 253 -18.37 7.41 5.63
N ASP A 254 -18.03 8.31 6.55
CA ASP A 254 -18.77 8.49 7.79
C ASP A 254 -20.23 8.93 7.53
N LEU A 255 -20.46 9.82 6.57
CA LEU A 255 -21.83 10.21 6.19
C LEU A 255 -22.59 9.06 5.52
N SER A 256 -21.93 8.29 4.65
CA SER A 256 -22.52 7.12 4.01
C SER A 256 -22.79 6.00 5.02
N ASP A 257 -21.97 5.81 6.05
CA ASP A 257 -22.21 4.84 7.13
C ASP A 257 -23.44 5.22 7.97
N ILE A 258 -23.64 6.53 8.20
CA ILE A 258 -24.78 7.03 8.96
C ILE A 258 -26.09 6.93 8.16
N TYR A 259 -26.08 7.41 6.91
CA TYR A 259 -27.30 7.62 6.11
C TYR A 259 -27.48 6.65 4.92
N GLY A 260 -26.40 6.04 4.44
CA GLY A 260 -26.41 5.17 3.26
C GLY A 260 -26.86 3.74 3.54
N VAL A 261 -26.92 3.34 4.81
CA VAL A 261 -27.39 1.99 5.18
C VAL A 261 -28.87 2.03 5.52
N SER A 262 -29.70 1.34 4.74
CA SER A 262 -31.12 1.18 5.09
C SER A 262 -31.25 0.32 6.36
N ALA A 263 -32.31 0.56 7.16
CA ALA A 263 -32.49 -0.11 8.45
C ALA A 263 -32.61 -1.64 8.34
N GLU A 264 -32.97 -2.17 7.16
CA GLU A 264 -33.09 -3.60 6.86
C GLU A 264 -31.74 -4.22 6.47
N GLU A 265 -30.84 -3.46 5.83
CA GLU A 265 -29.53 -3.94 5.35
C GLU A 265 -28.44 -3.94 6.44
N ARG A 266 -28.60 -3.17 7.53
CA ARG A 266 -27.71 -3.24 8.72
C ARG A 266 -27.70 -4.63 9.35
N ALA A 267 -28.75 -5.43 9.16
CA ALA A 267 -28.86 -6.77 9.71
C ALA A 267 -28.05 -7.83 8.93
N ASN A 268 -27.77 -7.58 7.64
CA ASN A 268 -27.15 -8.57 6.76
C ASN A 268 -25.63 -8.37 6.54
N GLN A 269 -25.01 -7.29 7.04
CA GLN A 269 -23.57 -6.99 6.90
C GLN A 269 -23.00 -7.04 5.45
N GLU A 270 -23.85 -7.08 4.42
CA GLU A 270 -23.40 -7.38 3.06
C GLU A 270 -23.10 -6.15 2.19
N GLN A 271 -23.60 -4.96 2.55
CA GLN A 271 -23.32 -3.73 1.81
C GLN A 271 -22.38 -2.81 2.58
N THR A 272 -21.21 -2.59 1.96
CA THR A 272 -20.25 -1.55 2.33
C THR A 272 -20.85 -0.17 2.05
N ALA A 273 -20.61 0.82 2.91
CA ALA A 273 -21.05 2.21 2.70
C ALA A 273 -20.48 2.90 1.44
N PHE A 274 -19.63 2.20 0.70
CA PHE A 274 -19.10 2.60 -0.59
C PHE A 274 -19.67 1.68 -1.67
N ASP A 275 -20.45 2.27 -2.58
CA ASP A 275 -21.19 1.59 -3.64
C ASP A 275 -20.75 2.05 -5.04
N ASN A 276 -21.24 1.38 -6.09
CA ASN A 276 -20.82 1.63 -7.48
C ASN A 276 -21.22 3.02 -8.04
N LEU A 277 -22.03 3.76 -7.28
CA LEU A 277 -22.58 5.07 -7.61
C LEU A 277 -22.07 6.16 -6.67
N SER A 278 -21.19 5.80 -5.72
CA SER A 278 -20.63 6.70 -4.73
C SER A 278 -19.88 7.83 -5.42
N SER A 279 -20.38 9.04 -5.21
CA SER A 279 -19.77 10.26 -5.69
C SER A 279 -20.03 11.39 -4.70
N SER A 280 -19.06 12.28 -4.56
CA SER A 280 -19.15 13.43 -3.67
C SER A 280 -18.51 14.65 -4.32
N LEU A 281 -19.10 15.81 -4.05
CA LEU A 281 -18.66 17.10 -4.56
C LEU A 281 -18.62 18.09 -3.40
N ILE A 282 -17.43 18.56 -3.05
CA ILE A 282 -17.23 19.56 -2.01
C ILE A 282 -16.68 20.82 -2.66
N LYS A 283 -17.41 21.94 -2.53
CA LYS A 283 -16.96 23.25 -3.00
C LYS A 283 -16.38 24.06 -1.83
N LEU A 284 -15.15 24.52 -1.99
CA LEU A 284 -14.48 25.39 -1.03
C LEU A 284 -14.72 26.87 -1.36
N ASN A 285 -14.50 27.74 -0.39
CA ASN A 285 -14.71 29.18 -0.51
C ASN A 285 -13.71 29.90 -1.43
N ASN A 286 -12.60 29.23 -1.80
CA ASN A 286 -11.54 29.75 -2.66
C ASN A 286 -11.70 29.33 -4.14
N SER A 287 -12.93 28.96 -4.55
CA SER A 287 -13.25 28.47 -5.89
C SER A 287 -12.53 27.17 -6.28
N THR A 288 -12.06 26.40 -5.30
CA THR A 288 -11.58 25.04 -5.48
C THR A 288 -12.72 24.05 -5.22
N ILE A 289 -12.79 23.02 -6.05
CA ILE A 289 -13.77 21.94 -5.96
C ILE A 289 -13.00 20.63 -5.77
N LEU A 290 -13.38 19.89 -4.74
CA LEU A 290 -12.96 18.51 -4.53
C LEU A 290 -14.05 17.59 -5.08
N TYR A 291 -13.64 16.64 -5.90
CA TYR A 291 -14.55 15.74 -6.57
C TYR A 291 -14.12 14.30 -6.39
N LEU A 292 -14.95 13.51 -5.71
CA LEU A 292 -14.71 12.10 -5.45
C LEU A 292 -15.66 11.26 -6.29
N LYS A 293 -15.12 10.24 -6.94
CA LYS A 293 -15.90 9.19 -7.62
C LYS A 293 -15.33 7.81 -7.37
N GLU A 294 -16.23 6.85 -7.21
CA GLU A 294 -15.89 5.44 -7.11
C GLU A 294 -15.39 4.88 -8.46
N VAL A 295 -14.27 4.15 -8.40
CA VAL A 295 -13.69 3.42 -9.53
C VAL A 295 -14.00 1.92 -9.40
N ASN A 296 -13.78 1.38 -8.20
CA ASN A 296 -14.07 0.01 -7.82
C ASN A 296 -14.46 -0.01 -6.31
N LYS A 297 -14.97 -1.13 -5.81
CA LYS A 297 -15.40 -1.32 -4.41
C LYS A 297 -14.39 -0.84 -3.36
N PHE A 298 -13.11 -0.86 -3.69
CA PHE A 298 -12.02 -0.44 -2.80
C PHE A 298 -11.31 0.84 -3.26
N LEU A 299 -11.50 1.25 -4.52
CA LEU A 299 -10.74 2.34 -5.12
C LEU A 299 -11.63 3.55 -5.40
N ALA A 300 -11.20 4.71 -4.90
CA ALA A 300 -11.82 6.00 -5.15
C ALA A 300 -10.85 6.91 -5.91
N LEU A 301 -11.35 7.61 -6.92
CA LEU A 301 -10.63 8.72 -7.54
C LEU A 301 -11.05 10.02 -6.85
N VAL A 302 -10.08 10.77 -6.33
CA VAL A 302 -10.27 12.10 -5.78
C VAL A 302 -9.56 13.10 -6.68
N CYS A 303 -10.31 14.06 -7.21
CA CYS A 303 -9.85 15.08 -8.14
C CYS A 303 -10.00 16.47 -7.52
N ILE A 304 -9.06 17.35 -7.84
CA ILE A 304 -9.08 18.74 -7.43
C ILE A 304 -9.11 19.60 -8.68
N LEU A 305 -10.09 20.50 -8.72
CA LEU A 305 -10.36 21.30 -9.90
C LEU A 305 -10.84 22.70 -9.51
N ARG A 306 -10.66 23.66 -10.42
CA ARG A 306 -11.20 25.01 -10.27
C ARG A 306 -12.67 25.05 -10.66
N GLU A 307 -13.43 25.91 -9.99
CA GLU A 307 -14.86 26.08 -10.28
C GLU A 307 -15.13 26.48 -11.73
N GLU A 308 -14.24 27.25 -12.35
CA GLU A 308 -14.33 27.65 -13.77
C GLU A 308 -14.33 26.42 -14.71
N ASN A 309 -13.51 25.42 -14.40
CA ASN A 309 -13.39 24.20 -15.20
C ASN A 309 -14.54 23.22 -14.98
N PHE A 310 -15.23 23.30 -13.83
CA PHE A 310 -16.35 22.43 -13.50
C PHE A 310 -17.63 22.71 -14.29
N THR A 311 -17.70 23.83 -15.02
CA THR A 311 -18.83 24.17 -15.90
C THR A 311 -19.13 23.09 -16.95
N ARG A 312 -18.14 22.25 -17.28
CA ARG A 312 -18.25 21.13 -18.23
C ARG A 312 -18.32 19.76 -17.54
N GLN A 313 -19.11 19.63 -16.47
CA GLN A 313 -19.25 18.39 -15.70
C GLN A 313 -19.52 17.15 -16.59
N GLY A 314 -20.40 17.26 -17.59
CA GLY A 314 -20.71 16.12 -18.47
C GLY A 314 -19.51 15.56 -19.25
N VAL A 315 -18.53 16.41 -19.59
CA VAL A 315 -17.29 15.96 -20.25
C VAL A 315 -16.38 15.23 -19.25
N ILE A 316 -16.29 15.76 -18.03
CA ILE A 316 -15.51 15.14 -16.93
C ILE A 316 -16.09 13.75 -16.61
N ASP A 317 -17.42 13.64 -16.53
CA ASP A 317 -18.11 12.39 -16.27
C ASP A 317 -17.88 11.35 -17.38
N TYR A 318 -17.93 11.79 -18.64
CA TYR A 318 -17.64 10.91 -19.78
C TYR A 318 -16.18 10.43 -19.79
N ASN A 319 -15.22 11.34 -19.57
CA ASN A 319 -13.81 10.99 -19.49
C ASN A 319 -13.54 10.04 -18.30
N PHE A 320 -14.23 10.25 -17.18
CA PHE A 320 -14.15 9.36 -16.02
C PHE A 320 -14.67 7.94 -16.33
N LEU A 321 -15.76 7.80 -17.09
CA LEU A 321 -16.27 6.48 -17.49
C LEU A 321 -15.22 5.72 -18.32
N ILE A 322 -14.58 6.39 -19.28
CA ILE A 322 -13.50 5.79 -20.09
C ILE A 322 -12.31 5.40 -19.19
N PHE A 323 -11.96 6.25 -18.23
CA PHE A 323 -10.89 5.98 -17.27
C PHE A 323 -11.21 4.76 -16.39
N ARG A 324 -12.43 4.66 -15.85
CA ARG A 324 -12.90 3.52 -15.06
C ARG A 324 -12.83 2.22 -15.86
N GLU A 325 -13.30 2.22 -17.10
CA GLU A 325 -13.22 1.05 -17.98
C GLU A 325 -11.76 0.66 -18.29
N SER A 326 -10.90 1.66 -18.52
CA SER A 326 -9.47 1.44 -18.78
C SER A 326 -8.76 0.80 -17.59
N ILE A 327 -9.06 1.27 -16.38
CA ILE A 327 -8.55 0.68 -15.13
C ILE A 327 -9.02 -0.78 -15.00
N GLY A 328 -10.29 -1.07 -15.26
CA GLY A 328 -10.81 -2.44 -15.25
C GLY A 328 -10.04 -3.39 -16.17
N ARG A 329 -9.72 -2.94 -17.39
CA ARG A 329 -8.92 -3.72 -18.35
C ARG A 329 -7.48 -3.94 -17.87
N VAL A 330 -6.85 -2.94 -17.24
CA VAL A 330 -5.51 -3.09 -16.66
C VAL A 330 -5.51 -4.16 -15.56
N PHE A 331 -6.58 -4.22 -14.75
CA PHE A 331 -6.73 -5.25 -13.72
C PHE A 331 -6.91 -6.65 -14.31
N GLU A 332 -7.75 -6.82 -15.32
CA GLU A 332 -7.92 -8.11 -16.00
C GLU A 332 -6.60 -8.61 -16.62
N LEU A 333 -5.83 -7.71 -17.24
CA LEU A 333 -4.53 -8.06 -17.82
C LEU A 333 -3.51 -8.46 -16.76
N ARG A 334 -3.53 -7.82 -15.58
CA ARG A 334 -2.72 -8.24 -14.44
C ARG A 334 -3.10 -9.65 -13.99
N SER A 335 -4.39 -9.93 -13.79
CA SER A 335 -4.88 -11.25 -13.40
C SER A 335 -4.56 -12.33 -14.44
N LYS A 336 -4.66 -12.03 -15.74
CA LYS A 336 -4.29 -12.97 -16.81
C LYS A 336 -2.78 -13.23 -16.86
N LYS A 337 -1.95 -12.20 -16.69
CA LYS A 337 -0.48 -12.34 -16.64
C LYS A 337 0.00 -13.11 -15.41
N LEU A 338 -0.71 -12.96 -14.28
CA LEU A 338 -0.47 -13.74 -13.07
C LEU A 338 -0.85 -15.21 -13.28
N LYS A 339 -1.96 -15.51 -13.96
CA LYS A 339 -2.35 -16.89 -14.30
C LYS A 339 -1.37 -17.55 -15.27
N SER A 340 -0.92 -16.85 -16.32
CA SER A 340 0.03 -17.42 -17.30
C SER A 340 1.41 -17.72 -16.71
N ASN A 341 1.90 -16.91 -15.76
CA ASN A 341 3.19 -17.18 -15.10
C ASN A 341 3.14 -18.44 -14.20
N ASN A 342 1.97 -18.84 -13.71
CA ASN A 342 1.82 -20.04 -12.89
C ASN A 342 1.80 -21.32 -13.75
N ASP A 343 1.28 -21.24 -14.98
CA ASP A 343 1.30 -22.36 -15.93
C ASP A 343 2.74 -22.72 -16.32
N ASP A 344 3.60 -21.71 -16.59
CA ASP A 344 5.02 -21.92 -16.93
C ASP A 344 5.84 -22.54 -15.77
N LEU A 345 5.51 -22.24 -14.51
CA LEU A 345 6.16 -22.83 -13.33
C LEU A 345 5.72 -24.28 -13.06
N SER A 346 4.56 -24.69 -13.57
CA SER A 346 4.03 -26.05 -13.41
C SER A 346 4.61 -27.06 -14.41
N GLU A 347 5.12 -26.59 -15.55
CA GLU A 347 5.75 -27.47 -16.56
C GLU A 347 7.19 -27.90 -16.18
N ASP A 348 7.93 -27.08 -15.42
CA ASP A 348 9.32 -27.40 -15.03
C ASP A 348 9.43 -28.46 -13.91
N TYR A 349 8.36 -28.69 -13.12
CA TYR A 349 8.34 -29.75 -12.10
C TYR A 349 8.07 -31.16 -12.64
N ASN A 350 7.65 -31.30 -13.90
CA ASN A 350 7.31 -32.59 -14.49
C ASN A 350 8.47 -33.31 -15.21
N TYR A 351 9.70 -32.76 -15.20
CA TYR A 351 10.86 -33.36 -15.88
C TYR A 351 11.90 -34.03 -14.97
N GLN A 352 11.63 -34.22 -13.67
CA GLN A 352 12.52 -34.96 -12.76
C GLN A 352 11.79 -35.98 -11.88
N GLN A 353 11.34 -37.08 -12.48
CA GLN A 353 11.27 -38.37 -11.76
C GLN A 353 11.90 -39.49 -12.59
N PRO A 354 12.88 -40.25 -12.05
CA PRO A 354 13.46 -41.39 -12.75
C PRO A 354 12.50 -42.58 -12.67
N SER A 355 12.19 -43.16 -13.83
CA SER A 355 11.40 -44.39 -13.96
C SER A 355 12.10 -45.58 -13.30
N SER A 356 11.63 -46.02 -12.14
CA SER A 356 12.00 -47.30 -11.54
C SER A 356 11.26 -48.44 -12.25
N VAL A 357 12.06 -49.27 -12.92
CA VAL A 357 11.68 -50.53 -13.54
C VAL A 357 11.30 -51.52 -12.44
N THR A 358 10.06 -51.99 -12.43
CA THR A 358 9.67 -53.20 -11.68
C THR A 358 9.70 -54.39 -12.65
N ASP A 359 10.79 -55.15 -12.61
CA ASP A 359 10.84 -56.47 -13.21
C ASP A 359 10.04 -57.48 -12.36
N SER A 360 9.30 -58.31 -13.07
CA SER A 360 8.52 -59.44 -12.60
C SER A 360 9.35 -60.73 -12.48
N VAL A 361 8.94 -61.56 -11.50
CA VAL A 361 9.25 -62.99 -11.22
C VAL A 361 10.27 -63.24 -10.11
#